data_AF-A0AA51MTW1-F1
#
_entry.id   AF-A0AA51MTW1-F1
#
_cell.length_a   1.000
_cell.length_b   1.000
_cell.length_c   1.000
_cell.angle_alpha   90.00
_cell.angle_beta   90.00
_cell.angle_gamma   90.00
#
_symmetry.space_group_name_H-M   'P 1'
#
loop_
_entity.id
_entity.type
_entity.pdbx_description
1 polymer ?
#
loop_
_entity_poly.entity_id
_entity_poly.type
_entity_poly.pdbx_seq_one_letter_code
_entity_poly.pdbx_strand_id
1 'polypeptide(L)' 'MKKKLKQDRNIWLISGGLWSFVFLKNLSKEGLTLYPIINGITGILCFVNAYIRYKRIARGNGD' A
#
# COMPACT_ATOMS: atom_id res chain seq x y z
N MET A 1 19.89 9.31 2.56
CA MET A 1 18.60 9.38 1.82
C MET A 1 18.02 8.01 1.45
N LYS A 2 18.80 7.09 0.86
CA LYS A 2 18.36 5.75 0.41
C LYS A 2 17.75 4.86 1.53
N LYS A 3 18.28 4.88 2.76
CA LYS A 3 17.73 4.14 3.92
C LYS A 3 16.31 4.59 4.31
N LYS A 4 16.07 5.91 4.41
CA LYS A 4 14.73 6.47 4.70
C LYS A 4 13.71 6.10 3.62
N LEU A 5 14.09 6.21 2.33
CA LEU A 5 13.24 5.79 1.21
C LEU A 5 12.87 4.29 1.26
N LYS A 6 13.81 3.43 1.66
CA LYS A 6 13.57 1.99 1.83
C LYS A 6 12.65 1.68 3.01
N GLN A 7 12.80 2.40 4.12
CA GLN A 7 11.89 2.30 5.28
C GLN A 7 10.48 2.76 4.92
N ASP A 8 10.33 3.91 4.27
CA ASP A 8 9.03 4.41 3.82
C ASP A 8 8.32 3.40 2.91
N ARG A 9 9.05 2.81 1.95
CA ARG A 9 8.50 1.75 1.08
C ARG A 9 7.97 0.57 1.89
N ASN A 10 8.72 0.10 2.89
CA ASN A 10 8.27 -0.99 3.76
C ASN A 10 7.00 -0.62 4.54
N ILE A 11 6.92 0.61 5.07
CA ILE A 11 5.73 1.10 5.76
C ILE A 11 4.52 1.04 4.82
N TRP A 12 4.65 1.54 3.59
CA TRP A 12 3.56 1.52 2.61
C TRP A 12 3.15 0.11 2.19
N LEU A 13 4.09 -0.83 2.08
CA LEU A 13 3.79 -2.25 1.81
C LEU A 13 3.02 -2.89 2.98
N ILE A 14 3.45 -2.66 4.22
CA ILE A 14 2.77 -3.18 5.41
C ILE A 14 1.36 -2.59 5.52
N SER A 15 1.22 -1.27 5.33
CA SER A 15 -0.08 -0.60 5.33
C SER A 15 -1.00 -1.13 4.23
N GLY A 16 -0.49 -1.33 3.02
CA GLY A 16 -1.27 -1.90 1.91
C GLY A 16 -1.77 -3.31 2.24
N GLY A 17 -0.90 -4.17 2.78
CA GLY A 17 -1.28 -5.51 3.22
C GLY A 17 -2.32 -5.50 4.34
N LEU A 18 -2.18 -4.60 5.32
CA LEU A 18 -3.14 -4.47 6.41
C LEU A 18 -4.52 -4.01 5.91
N TRP A 19 -4.56 -3.01 5.03
CA TRP A 19 -5.81 -2.54 4.43
C TRP A 19 -6.47 -3.59 3.55
N SER A 20 -5.70 -4.36 2.78
CA SER A 20 -6.23 -5.50 2.03
C SER A 20 -6.81 -6.58 2.94
N PHE A 21 -6.16 -6.88 4.08
CA PHE A 21 -6.69 -7.84 5.03
C PHE A 21 -8.00 -7.36 5.68
N VAL A 22 -8.06 -6.08 6.07
CA VAL A 22 -9.28 -5.45 6.59
C VAL A 22 -10.39 -5.46 5.54
N PHE A 23 -10.06 -5.17 4.28
CA PHE A 23 -10.99 -5.27 3.15
C PHE A 23 -11.57 -6.69 3.03
N LEU A 24 -10.74 -7.73 2.95
CA LEU A 24 -11.19 -9.11 2.84
C LEU A 24 -12.07 -9.54 4.03
N LYS A 25 -11.68 -9.16 5.26
CA LYS A 25 -12.45 -9.48 6.46
C LYS A 25 -13.82 -8.81 6.45
N ASN A 26 -13.90 -7.54 6.06
CA ASN A 26 -15.16 -6.80 6.04
C ASN A 26 -16.05 -7.23 4.87
N LEU A 27 -15.45 -7.51 3.70
CA LEU A 27 -16.13 -8.08 2.56
C LEU A 27 -16.78 -9.43 2.91
N SER A 28 -16.08 -10.27 3.69
CA SER A 28 -16.60 -11.57 4.14
C SER A 28 -17.73 -11.46 5.18
N LYS A 29 -17.82 -10.35 5.94
CA LYS A 29 -18.80 -10.19 7.02
C LYS A 29 -20.03 -9.41 6.60
N GLU A 30 -19.83 -8.32 5.88
CA GLU A 30 -20.88 -7.34 5.54
C GLU A 30 -21.21 -7.34 4.05
N GLY A 31 -20.44 -8.07 3.23
CA GLY A 31 -20.57 -8.04 1.78
C GLY A 31 -19.98 -6.76 1.18
N LEU A 32 -20.45 -6.42 -0.02
CA LEU A 32 -19.92 -5.30 -0.80
C LEU A 32 -20.58 -3.97 -0.38
N THR A 33 -20.32 -3.55 0.85
CA THR A 33 -20.79 -2.26 1.40
C THR A 33 -19.77 -1.14 1.12
N LEU A 34 -20.17 0.12 1.35
CA LEU A 34 -19.33 1.30 1.09
C LEU A 34 -17.97 1.24 1.83
N TYR A 35 -17.97 0.67 3.04
CA TYR A 35 -16.80 0.58 3.91
C TYR A 35 -15.67 -0.32 3.34
N PRO A 36 -15.91 -1.59 2.96
CA PRO A 36 -14.91 -2.39 2.26
C PRO A 36 -14.47 -1.75 0.93
N ILE A 37 -15.36 -1.13 0.15
CA ILE A 37 -14.95 -0.45 -1.09
C ILE A 37 -13.86 0.62 -0.81
N ILE A 38 -14.08 1.47 0.19
CA ILE A 38 -13.10 2.49 0.59
C ILE A 38 -11.79 1.84 1.05
N ASN A 39 -11.86 0.79 1.89
CA ASN A 39 -10.68 0.08 2.38
C ASN A 39 -9.87 -0.56 1.25
N GLY A 40 -10.54 -1.10 0.23
CA GLY A 40 -9.92 -1.65 -0.96
C GLY A 40 -9.20 -0.58 -1.77
N ILE A 41 -9.84 0.57 -2.00
CA ILE A 41 -9.23 1.72 -2.68
C ILE A 41 -7.99 2.21 -1.91
N THR A 42 -8.09 2.34 -0.58
CA THR A 42 -6.95 2.72 0.27
C THR A 42 -5.80 1.73 0.16
N GLY A 43 -6.08 0.42 0.15
CA GLY A 43 -5.07 -0.62 -0.07
C GLY A 43 -4.34 -0.45 -1.41
N ILE A 44 -5.08 -0.24 -2.50
CA ILE A 44 -4.52 0.00 -3.84
C ILE A 44 -3.62 1.24 -3.83
N LEU A 45 -4.08 2.35 -3.25
CA LEU A 45 -3.29 3.58 -3.14
C LEU A 45 -1.99 3.37 -2.37
N CYS A 46 -2.03 2.58 -1.28
CA CYS A 46 -0.83 2.22 -0.54
C CYS A 46 0.20 1.47 -1.40
N PHE A 47 -0.25 0.49 -2.20
CA PHE A 47 0.62 -0.26 -3.10
C PHE A 47 1.17 0.60 -4.24
N VAL A 48 0.36 1.47 -4.83
CA VAL A 48 0.80 2.42 -5.86
C VAL A 48 1.88 3.35 -5.30
N ASN A 49 1.71 3.86 -4.08
CA ASN A 49 2.69 4.71 -3.45
C ASN A 49 4.00 3.95 -3.12
N ALA A 50 3.89 2.71 -2.64
CA ALA A 50 5.04 1.83 -2.45
C ALA A 50 5.81 1.61 -3.77
N TYR A 51 5.09 1.42 -4.88
CA TYR A 51 5.67 1.24 -6.22
C TYR A 51 6.36 2.50 -6.75
N ILE A 52 5.74 3.68 -6.62
CA ILE A 52 6.37 4.96 -7.01
C ILE A 52 7.67 5.17 -6.21
N ARG A 53 7.64 4.89 -4.90
CA ARG A 53 8.83 4.98 -4.03
C ARG A 53 9.89 3.96 -4.42
N TYR A 54 9.50 2.74 -4.80
CA TYR A 54 10.41 1.74 -5.36
C TYR A 54 11.09 2.25 -6.64
N LYS A 55 10.31 2.78 -7.59
CA LYS A 55 10.83 3.31 -8.86
C LYS A 55 11.77 4.50 -8.64
N ARG A 56 11.49 5.34 -7.63
CA ARG A 56 12.38 6.45 -7.22
C ARG A 56 13.71 5.94 -6.64
N ILE A 57 13.70 4.87 -5.85
CA ILE A 57 14.93 4.22 -5.35
C ILE A 57 15.72 3.62 -6.52
N ALA A 58 15.05 2.96 -7.47
CA ALA A 58 15.69 2.31 -8.62
C ALA A 58 16.32 3.34 -9.59
N ARG A 59 15.66 4.48 -9.81
CA ARG A 59 16.19 5.58 -10.65
C ARG A 59 17.31 6.39 -9.97
N GLY A 60 17.37 6.42 -8.63
CA GLY A 60 18.43 7.10 -7.86
C GLY A 60 19.70 6.27 -7.63
N ASN A 61 19.92 5.22 -8.43
CA ASN A 61 21.14 4.40 -8.50
C ASN A 61 21.90 4.61 -9.83
N GLY A 62 21.56 5.65 -10.60
CA GLY A 62 22.21 6.04 -11.85
C GLY A 62 23.12 7.26 -11.74
N ASP A 63 23.64 7.55 -10.54
CA ASP A 63 24.78 8.44 -10.31
C ASP A 63 25.89 7.61 -9.63
#